data_AF-A0AAV9PRS9-F1
#
_entry.id   AF-A0AAV9PRS9-F1
#
_cell.length_a   1.000
_cell.length_b   1.000
_cell.length_c   1.000
_cell.angle_alpha   90.00
_cell.angle_beta   90.00
_cell.angle_gamma   90.00
#
_symmetry.space_group_name_H-M   'P 1'
#
loop_
_entity.id
_entity.type
_entity.pdbx_description
1 polymer ?
#
loop_
_entity_poly.entity_id
_entity_poly.type
_entity_poly.pdbx_seq_one_letter_code
_entity_poly.pdbx_strand_id
1 'polypeptide(L)'
;MRLKFMISKAMGRMSANNSTFQFPILDLPNELVAHIIEFIDDLNTLRNLACTSHRLQQLTEPKLWREITFRLAPSLLHIVAATESRHERASAVQVLNAPLRPKFGRDMSRLAYLMMIARNLRELMVESPLCNATHLSHFEDHPTWRSMTAQLFMPFQRAVVGNAVEHRPLQKLTKLTLHLNGPGLPYWTPNERSISIFLHPTLKYLNISCVNIPEDLFDEVSERAITPLQHLVLEECNISVRGLHGLLGLPTGLEHLVLGENAHNARQFDNEVEASYNHLFRTNASAVVKALGQQNHSLKSLVYVAASASVFADSQLLRRMAEGRQAGVDAGFADFHALESITSSGANFTFERAVLSSAPPPNLKVLTYQAENAITSPHGSSLQTNADETEMNNRLVALLPFLRAPSASVPASLERLNIVYQRRVQAPVVFTDDKQAHIEKTAKALKAVHGAVLMVGFKGFGQYYPPFLYGEDEPKEKMIFDGESGTFYGLKPGYARLADLTDEDDSDEEWAPINVS
;
A
#
# COMPACT_ATOMS: atom_id res chain seq x y z
N MET A 1 -37.86 -46.30 -54.57
CA MET A 1 -36.47 -45.78 -54.53
C MET A 1 -36.34 -44.30 -54.91
N ARG A 2 -37.23 -43.40 -54.43
CA ARG A 2 -37.18 -41.95 -54.76
C ARG A 2 -37.12 -40.99 -53.55
N LEU A 3 -37.11 -41.51 -52.32
CA LEU A 3 -37.06 -40.68 -51.10
C LEU A 3 -35.66 -40.57 -50.48
N LYS A 4 -34.75 -41.53 -50.76
CA LYS A 4 -33.36 -41.49 -50.26
C LYS A 4 -32.45 -40.49 -51.00
N PHE A 5 -32.86 -39.99 -52.17
CA PHE A 5 -32.05 -39.08 -52.98
C PHE A 5 -32.32 -37.59 -52.71
N MET A 6 -33.41 -37.26 -52.00
CA MET A 6 -33.71 -35.87 -51.62
C MET A 6 -33.18 -35.49 -50.23
N ILE A 7 -32.95 -36.46 -49.34
CA ILE A 7 -32.33 -36.18 -48.02
C ILE A 7 -30.81 -36.00 -48.15
N SER A 8 -30.13 -36.69 -49.09
CA SER A 8 -28.68 -36.48 -49.29
C SER A 8 -28.35 -35.13 -49.94
N LYS A 9 -29.31 -34.46 -50.58
CA LYS A 9 -29.14 -33.11 -51.16
C LYS A 9 -29.43 -31.99 -50.16
N ALA A 10 -30.09 -32.29 -49.04
CA ALA A 10 -30.25 -31.39 -47.91
C ALA A 10 -29.10 -31.50 -46.89
N MET A 11 -28.50 -32.69 -46.74
CA MET A 11 -27.34 -32.88 -45.85
C MET A 11 -25.99 -32.48 -46.47
N GLY A 12 -25.93 -32.27 -47.79
CA GLY A 12 -24.75 -31.72 -48.48
C GLY A 12 -24.56 -30.20 -48.34
N ARG A 13 -25.43 -29.50 -47.59
CA ARG A 13 -25.35 -28.06 -47.30
C ARG A 13 -25.17 -27.74 -45.81
N MET A 14 -24.65 -28.70 -45.05
CA MET A 14 -24.07 -28.46 -43.72
C MET A 14 -22.58 -28.82 -43.71
N SER A 15 -21.90 -28.64 -44.83
CA SER A 15 -20.48 -28.33 -44.73
C SER A 15 -20.44 -27.01 -43.99
N ALA A 16 -19.96 -27.02 -42.75
CA ALA A 16 -19.67 -25.83 -41.99
C ALA A 16 -18.87 -24.90 -42.91
N ASN A 17 -19.55 -23.89 -43.45
CA ASN A 17 -18.89 -22.81 -44.13
C ASN A 17 -18.05 -22.15 -43.04
N ASN A 18 -16.79 -22.54 -42.95
CA ASN A 18 -15.70 -21.66 -42.57
C ASN A 18 -15.58 -20.54 -43.61
N SER A 19 -16.69 -19.89 -43.97
CA SER A 19 -16.65 -18.56 -44.55
C SER A 19 -16.16 -17.69 -43.41
N THR A 20 -14.86 -17.46 -43.37
CA THR A 20 -14.29 -16.33 -42.65
C THR A 20 -15.06 -15.12 -43.13
N PHE A 21 -16.00 -14.66 -42.30
CA PHE A 21 -16.74 -13.44 -42.56
C PHE A 21 -15.72 -12.31 -42.54
N GLN A 22 -15.29 -11.89 -43.73
CA GLN A 22 -14.46 -10.70 -43.90
C GLN A 22 -15.39 -9.51 -43.99
N PHE A 23 -15.48 -8.75 -42.91
CA PHE A 23 -16.09 -7.43 -42.91
C PHE A 23 -14.98 -6.39 -42.81
N PRO A 24 -14.99 -5.33 -43.65
CA PRO A 24 -14.08 -4.21 -43.49
C PRO A 24 -14.31 -3.57 -42.12
N ILE A 25 -13.25 -3.39 -41.33
CA ILE A 25 -13.34 -2.80 -39.99
C ILE A 25 -13.98 -1.39 -40.02
N LEU A 26 -13.78 -0.67 -41.12
CA LEU A 26 -14.34 0.66 -41.35
C LEU A 26 -15.84 0.62 -41.71
N ASP A 27 -16.44 -0.54 -41.94
CA ASP A 27 -17.89 -0.65 -42.18
C ASP A 27 -18.66 -0.93 -40.89
N LEU A 28 -17.97 -1.27 -39.80
CA LEU A 28 -18.58 -1.49 -38.49
C LEU A 28 -19.06 -0.16 -37.87
N PRO A 29 -20.13 -0.14 -37.06
CA PRO A 29 -20.50 1.00 -36.22
C PRO A 29 -19.36 1.43 -35.28
N ASN A 30 -19.31 2.73 -34.95
CA ASN A 30 -18.27 3.31 -34.08
C ASN A 30 -18.16 2.59 -32.73
N GLU A 31 -19.29 2.17 -32.17
CA GLU A 31 -19.38 1.48 -30.89
C GLU A 31 -18.69 0.12 -30.94
N LEU A 32 -18.84 -0.62 -32.04
CA LEU A 32 -18.18 -1.92 -32.22
C LEU A 32 -16.68 -1.75 -32.45
N VAL A 33 -16.27 -0.75 -33.23
CA VAL A 33 -14.85 -0.44 -33.44
C VAL A 33 -14.20 0.00 -32.14
N ALA A 34 -14.84 0.89 -31.37
CA ALA A 34 -14.37 1.28 -30.04
C ALA A 34 -14.27 0.08 -29.11
N HIS A 35 -15.25 -0.83 -29.13
CA HIS A 35 -15.18 -2.05 -28.32
C HIS A 35 -14.02 -2.96 -28.72
N ILE A 36 -13.71 -3.10 -30.02
CA ILE A 36 -12.54 -3.84 -30.49
C ILE A 36 -11.24 -3.17 -29.99
N ILE A 37 -11.16 -1.83 -30.07
CA ILE A 37 -10.01 -1.04 -29.61
C ILE A 37 -9.76 -1.24 -28.10
N GLU A 38 -10.81 -1.39 -27.29
CA GLU A 38 -10.66 -1.60 -25.85
C GLU A 38 -9.86 -2.87 -25.50
N PHE A 39 -9.87 -3.89 -26.37
CA PHE A 39 -9.11 -5.14 -26.21
C PHE A 39 -7.68 -5.08 -26.75
N ILE A 40 -7.23 -3.93 -27.27
CA ILE A 40 -5.84 -3.74 -27.71
C ILE A 40 -5.05 -3.16 -26.53
N ASP A 41 -4.13 -3.95 -26.00
CA ASP A 41 -3.26 -3.55 -24.89
C ASP A 41 -1.92 -2.96 -25.36
N ASP A 42 -1.47 -3.32 -26.56
CA ASP A 42 -0.22 -2.79 -27.13
C ASP A 42 -0.38 -1.32 -27.56
N LEU A 43 0.35 -0.44 -26.89
CA LEU A 43 0.36 0.99 -27.16
C LEU A 43 0.87 1.32 -28.57
N ASN A 44 1.81 0.54 -29.11
CA ASN A 44 2.33 0.78 -30.46
C ASN A 44 1.25 0.49 -31.51
N THR A 45 0.49 -0.60 -31.33
CA THR A 45 -0.69 -0.91 -32.13
C THR A 45 -1.74 0.19 -32.04
N LEU A 46 -2.05 0.71 -30.85
CA LEU A 46 -2.99 1.83 -30.68
C LEU A 46 -2.52 3.11 -31.39
N ARG A 47 -1.22 3.44 -31.31
CA ARG A 47 -0.65 4.60 -32.04
C ARG A 47 -0.78 4.43 -33.54
N ASN A 48 -0.40 3.26 -34.05
CA ASN A 48 -0.49 2.96 -35.48
C ASN A 48 -1.94 3.04 -35.95
N LEU A 49 -2.89 2.49 -35.18
CA LEU A 49 -4.32 2.55 -35.48
C LEU A 49 -4.83 3.99 -35.53
N ALA A 50 -4.43 4.82 -34.56
CA ALA A 50 -4.79 6.24 -34.53
C ALA A 50 -4.23 7.03 -35.73
N CYS A 51 -3.11 6.60 -36.31
CA CYS A 51 -2.50 7.22 -37.48
C CYS A 51 -3.11 6.78 -38.82
N THR A 52 -3.97 5.76 -38.85
CA THR A 52 -4.52 5.23 -40.12
C THR A 52 -5.59 6.13 -40.76
N SER A 53 -6.46 6.74 -39.97
CA SER A 53 -7.57 7.59 -40.46
C SER A 53 -8.10 8.49 -39.34
N HIS A 54 -8.76 9.60 -39.68
CA HIS A 54 -9.37 10.50 -38.68
C HIS A 54 -10.42 9.81 -37.80
N ARG A 55 -11.20 8.90 -38.38
CA ARG A 55 -12.21 8.14 -37.64
C ARG A 55 -11.56 7.22 -36.61
N LEU A 56 -10.55 6.45 -37.01
CA LEU A 56 -9.84 5.58 -36.09
C LEU A 56 -9.04 6.39 -35.06
N GLN A 57 -8.50 7.56 -35.43
CA GLN A 57 -7.90 8.49 -34.48
C GLN A 57 -8.87 8.87 -33.35
N GLN A 58 -10.07 9.31 -33.69
CA GLN A 58 -11.09 9.72 -32.72
C GLN A 58 -11.54 8.58 -31.81
N LEU A 59 -11.64 7.35 -32.33
CA LEU A 59 -12.05 6.18 -31.56
C LEU A 59 -10.90 5.60 -30.71
N THR A 60 -9.66 5.76 -31.15
CA THR A 60 -8.48 5.17 -30.49
C THR A 60 -7.90 6.07 -29.42
N GLU A 61 -7.88 7.39 -29.65
CA GLU A 61 -7.28 8.34 -28.70
C GLU A 61 -7.86 8.26 -27.27
N PRO A 62 -9.16 8.06 -27.03
CA PRO A 62 -9.69 7.89 -25.69
C PRO A 62 -9.10 6.72 -24.90
N LYS A 63 -8.72 5.62 -25.57
CA LYS A 63 -8.00 4.48 -24.96
C LYS A 63 -6.50 4.80 -24.84
N LEU A 64 -5.90 5.32 -25.90
CA LEU A 64 -4.46 5.65 -25.96
C LEU A 64 -4.02 6.65 -24.88
N TRP A 65 -4.86 7.65 -24.59
CA TRP A 65 -4.56 8.73 -23.62
C TRP A 65 -5.14 8.46 -22.23
N ARG A 66 -5.83 7.33 -22.02
CA ARG A 66 -6.49 7.01 -20.75
C ARG A 66 -5.51 6.96 -19.59
N GLU A 67 -4.37 6.34 -19.83
CA GLU A 67 -3.30 6.15 -18.87
C GLU A 67 -2.00 6.72 -19.43
N ILE A 68 -1.37 7.60 -18.66
CA ILE A 68 -0.10 8.22 -19.02
C ILE A 68 0.90 7.89 -17.93
N THR A 69 1.98 7.22 -18.31
CA THR A 69 3.15 6.99 -17.46
C THR A 69 4.37 7.67 -18.08
N PHE A 70 5.06 8.50 -17.32
CA PHE A 70 6.28 9.15 -17.79
C PHE A 70 7.37 9.18 -16.70
N ARG A 71 8.60 8.85 -17.09
CA ARG A 71 9.77 8.81 -16.19
C ARG A 71 10.71 10.01 -16.36
N LEU A 72 10.57 10.74 -17.46
CA LEU A 72 11.47 11.81 -17.90
C LEU A 72 10.69 13.11 -18.11
N ALA A 73 11.19 14.24 -17.59
CA ALA A 73 10.55 15.54 -17.79
C ALA A 73 10.42 15.99 -19.27
N PRO A 74 11.36 15.68 -20.19
CA PRO A 74 11.18 15.99 -21.61
C PRO A 74 9.95 15.32 -22.23
N SER A 75 9.61 14.09 -21.83
CA SER A 75 8.40 13.41 -22.32
C SER A 75 7.12 14.17 -21.93
N LEU A 76 7.14 14.79 -20.76
CA LEU A 76 6.01 15.58 -20.27
C LEU A 76 5.78 16.85 -21.10
N LEU A 77 6.83 17.44 -21.69
CA LEU A 77 6.67 18.55 -22.64
C LEU A 77 5.86 18.12 -23.87
N HIS A 78 6.19 16.96 -24.44
CA HIS A 78 5.45 16.42 -25.59
C HIS A 78 4.01 16.07 -25.23
N ILE A 79 3.78 15.48 -24.06
CA ILE A 79 2.43 15.18 -23.55
C ILE A 79 1.62 16.48 -23.43
N VAL A 80 2.17 17.50 -22.78
CA VAL A 80 1.49 18.79 -22.62
C VAL A 80 1.16 19.39 -23.99
N ALA A 81 2.14 19.52 -24.89
CA ALA A 81 1.90 20.04 -26.23
C ALA A 81 0.83 19.25 -27.01
N ALA A 82 0.85 17.92 -26.90
CA ALA A 82 -0.16 17.06 -27.52
C ALA A 82 -1.56 17.28 -26.93
N THR A 83 -1.68 17.48 -25.61
CA THR A 83 -2.96 17.76 -24.94
C THR A 83 -3.47 19.19 -25.15
N GLU A 84 -2.58 20.15 -25.36
CA GLU A 84 -2.93 21.53 -25.71
C GLU A 84 -3.44 21.63 -27.14
N SER A 85 -2.82 20.90 -28.07
CA SER A 85 -3.26 20.88 -29.47
C SER A 85 -4.64 20.23 -29.66
N ARG A 86 -5.09 19.39 -28.71
CA ARG A 86 -6.38 18.70 -28.75
C ARG A 86 -6.90 18.40 -27.35
N HIS A 87 -7.85 19.22 -26.88
CA HIS A 87 -8.40 19.16 -25.51
C HIS A 87 -9.11 17.85 -25.17
N GLU A 88 -9.60 17.11 -26.16
CA GLU A 88 -10.18 15.78 -25.98
C GLU A 88 -9.15 14.81 -25.40
N ARG A 89 -7.85 14.96 -25.73
CA ARG A 89 -6.77 14.13 -25.16
C ARG A 89 -6.59 14.40 -23.68
N ALA A 90 -6.59 15.67 -23.26
CA ALA A 90 -6.55 16.03 -21.84
C ALA A 90 -7.76 15.45 -21.09
N SER A 91 -8.93 15.49 -21.71
CA SER A 91 -10.17 14.94 -21.14
C SER A 91 -10.18 13.42 -21.11
N ALA A 92 -9.40 12.74 -21.95
CA ALA A 92 -9.29 11.28 -21.93
C ALA A 92 -8.43 10.76 -20.75
N VAL A 93 -7.52 11.58 -20.22
CA VAL A 93 -6.63 11.20 -19.12
C VAL A 93 -7.42 10.86 -17.85
N GLN A 94 -7.27 9.63 -17.38
CA GLN A 94 -7.89 9.10 -16.16
C GLN A 94 -6.85 8.61 -15.15
N VAL A 95 -5.69 8.15 -15.61
CA VAL A 95 -4.58 7.68 -14.77
C VAL A 95 -3.32 8.43 -15.19
N LEU A 96 -2.62 9.01 -14.21
CA LEU A 96 -1.37 9.71 -14.42
C LEU A 96 -0.31 9.21 -13.44
N ASN A 97 0.73 8.58 -13.96
CA ASN A 97 1.84 8.03 -13.20
C ASN A 97 3.13 8.79 -13.53
N ALA A 98 3.76 9.36 -12.51
CA ALA A 98 5.01 10.08 -12.59
C ALA A 98 6.10 9.43 -11.72
N PRO A 99 6.60 8.21 -12.06
CA PRO A 99 7.76 7.60 -11.41
C PRO A 99 9.05 8.24 -11.92
N LEU A 100 9.39 9.40 -11.37
CA LEU A 100 10.45 10.25 -11.91
C LEU A 100 11.84 9.65 -11.68
N ARG A 101 12.76 9.81 -12.65
CA ARG A 101 14.17 9.41 -12.52
C ARG A 101 15.06 10.54 -11.95
N PRO A 102 16.14 10.24 -11.20
CA PRO A 102 16.94 11.24 -10.47
C PRO A 102 17.51 12.36 -11.34
N LYS A 103 17.85 12.04 -12.59
CA LYS A 103 18.54 12.98 -13.50
C LYS A 103 17.61 13.99 -14.18
N PHE A 104 16.29 13.85 -14.06
CA PHE A 104 15.35 14.57 -14.93
C PHE A 104 14.13 15.20 -14.21
N GLY A 105 14.04 15.12 -12.88
CA GLY A 105 12.79 15.38 -12.13
C GLY A 105 12.55 16.77 -11.54
N ARG A 106 13.27 17.84 -11.93
CA ARG A 106 13.22 19.11 -11.17
C ARG A 106 12.05 20.05 -11.50
N ASP A 107 11.46 19.94 -12.69
CA ASP A 107 10.39 20.84 -13.14
C ASP A 107 9.02 20.14 -13.10
N MET A 108 8.25 20.44 -12.05
CA MET A 108 6.89 19.91 -11.85
C MET A 108 5.81 20.82 -12.44
N SER A 109 6.16 21.96 -13.05
CA SER A 109 5.18 22.93 -13.57
C SER A 109 4.25 22.28 -14.59
N ARG A 110 4.82 21.47 -15.49
CA ARG A 110 4.09 20.79 -16.55
C ARG A 110 3.18 19.69 -16.00
N LEU A 111 3.59 19.02 -14.92
CA LEU A 111 2.78 18.00 -14.27
C LEU A 111 1.58 18.67 -13.59
N ALA A 112 1.85 19.74 -12.85
CA ALA A 112 0.81 20.55 -12.24
C ALA A 112 -0.16 21.11 -13.29
N TYR A 113 0.35 21.58 -14.43
CA TYR A 113 -0.49 22.03 -15.55
C TYR A 113 -1.36 20.91 -16.13
N LEU A 114 -0.78 19.73 -16.38
CA LEU A 114 -1.55 18.58 -16.87
C LEU A 114 -2.66 18.18 -15.88
N MET A 115 -2.36 18.18 -14.58
CA MET A 115 -3.34 17.95 -13.50
C MET A 115 -4.47 19.00 -13.48
N MET A 116 -4.19 20.23 -13.89
CA MET A 116 -5.20 21.29 -13.99
C MET A 116 -6.17 21.07 -15.17
N ILE A 117 -5.69 20.54 -16.30
CA ILE A 117 -6.49 20.38 -17.52
C ILE A 117 -7.11 18.98 -17.66
N ALA A 118 -6.56 17.96 -17.00
CA ALA A 118 -7.06 16.59 -17.00
C ALA A 118 -8.32 16.44 -16.11
N ARG A 119 -9.46 16.92 -16.61
CA ARG A 119 -10.73 16.98 -15.84
C ARG A 119 -11.29 15.62 -15.43
N ASN A 120 -10.84 14.54 -16.07
CA ASN A 120 -11.28 13.18 -15.79
C ASN A 120 -10.24 12.34 -15.01
N LEU A 121 -9.20 12.98 -14.48
CA LEU A 121 -8.18 12.30 -13.68
C LEU A 121 -8.81 11.67 -12.43
N ARG A 122 -8.62 10.35 -12.27
CA ARG A 122 -9.14 9.51 -11.19
C ARG A 122 -8.03 8.96 -10.30
N GLU A 123 -6.89 8.63 -10.90
CA GLU A 123 -5.73 8.09 -10.20
C GLU A 123 -4.48 8.92 -10.53
N LEU A 124 -3.76 9.33 -9.49
CA LEU A 124 -2.50 10.04 -9.61
C LEU A 124 -1.45 9.35 -8.75
N MET A 125 -0.30 9.04 -9.35
CA MET A 125 0.89 8.57 -8.65
C MET A 125 2.05 9.51 -8.95
N VAL A 126 2.71 10.01 -7.92
CA VAL A 126 3.92 10.82 -8.06
C VAL A 126 4.99 10.25 -7.13
N GLU A 127 6.11 9.86 -7.71
CA GLU A 127 7.25 9.33 -6.96
C GLU A 127 8.47 10.18 -7.23
N SER A 128 9.11 10.60 -6.15
CA SER A 128 10.44 11.17 -6.22
C SER A 128 11.46 10.05 -6.42
N PRO A 129 12.44 10.24 -7.30
CA PRO A 129 13.54 9.29 -7.49
C PRO A 129 14.38 9.07 -6.24
N LEU A 130 14.26 9.94 -5.23
CA LEU A 130 15.17 9.98 -4.10
C LEU A 130 14.59 9.38 -2.80
N CYS A 131 13.35 8.87 -2.82
CA CYS A 131 12.71 8.32 -1.62
C CYS A 131 13.48 7.15 -0.99
N ASN A 132 14.04 6.27 -1.81
CA ASN A 132 14.85 5.11 -1.38
C ASN A 132 16.34 5.26 -1.71
N ALA A 133 16.76 6.47 -2.10
CA ALA A 133 18.11 6.65 -2.59
C ALA A 133 19.14 6.51 -1.46
N THR A 134 20.22 5.76 -1.72
CA THR A 134 21.32 5.61 -0.76
C THR A 134 21.95 6.96 -0.41
N HIS A 135 22.68 7.05 0.71
CA HIS A 135 23.39 8.27 1.17
C HIS A 135 24.30 8.96 0.16
N LEU A 136 24.64 8.29 -0.95
CA LEU A 136 25.45 8.84 -2.03
C LEU A 136 24.63 9.72 -2.99
N SER A 137 23.30 9.78 -2.83
CA SER A 137 22.43 10.59 -3.66
C SER A 137 22.27 12.00 -3.09
N HIS A 138 22.52 13.00 -3.92
CA HIS A 138 22.29 14.40 -3.57
C HIS A 138 20.80 14.72 -3.63
N PHE A 139 20.13 14.70 -2.48
CA PHE A 139 18.80 15.29 -2.29
C PHE A 139 18.76 16.73 -2.82
N GLU A 140 17.59 17.17 -3.28
CA GLU A 140 17.38 18.56 -3.67
C GLU A 140 17.67 19.49 -2.48
N ASP A 141 18.31 20.62 -2.75
CA ASP A 141 18.42 21.69 -1.76
C ASP A 141 17.05 22.28 -1.42
N HIS A 142 16.99 23.00 -0.30
CA HIS A 142 15.74 23.56 0.19
C HIS A 142 15.03 24.50 -0.81
N PRO A 143 15.71 25.43 -1.50
CA PRO A 143 15.07 26.29 -2.50
C PRO A 143 14.47 25.50 -3.68
N THR A 144 15.22 24.53 -4.22
CA THR A 144 14.77 23.70 -5.36
C THR A 144 13.57 22.87 -4.97
N TRP A 145 13.66 22.17 -3.83
CA TRP A 145 12.57 21.36 -3.31
C TRP A 145 11.30 22.19 -3.08
N ARG A 146 11.42 23.36 -2.45
CA ARG A 146 10.27 24.25 -2.18
C ARG A 146 9.62 24.76 -3.46
N SER A 147 10.42 25.10 -4.48
CA SER A 147 9.90 25.54 -5.78
C SER A 147 9.13 24.42 -6.49
N MET A 148 9.71 23.21 -6.48
CA MET A 148 9.12 22.01 -7.07
C MET A 148 7.78 21.65 -6.41
N THR A 149 7.75 21.51 -5.09
CA THR A 149 6.54 21.11 -4.36
C THR A 149 5.47 22.20 -4.34
N ALA A 150 5.85 23.48 -4.36
CA ALA A 150 4.91 24.58 -4.52
C ALA A 150 4.07 24.45 -5.81
N GLN A 151 4.70 24.04 -6.91
CA GLN A 151 4.01 23.85 -8.18
C GLN A 151 3.16 22.58 -8.16
N LEU A 152 3.74 21.47 -7.68
CA LEU A 152 3.06 20.18 -7.58
C LEU A 152 1.77 20.26 -6.73
N PHE A 153 1.78 21.02 -5.63
CA PHE A 153 0.64 21.11 -4.73
C PHE A 153 -0.42 22.13 -5.13
N MET A 154 -0.12 23.04 -6.07
CA MET A 154 -1.06 24.07 -6.52
C MET A 154 -2.42 23.51 -7.01
N PRO A 155 -2.48 22.42 -7.81
CA PRO A 155 -3.77 21.87 -8.25
C PRO A 155 -4.63 21.36 -7.09
N PHE A 156 -4.04 20.79 -6.03
CA PHE A 156 -4.78 20.35 -4.84
C PHE A 156 -5.37 21.53 -4.08
N GLN A 157 -4.62 22.62 -3.91
CA GLN A 157 -5.13 23.84 -3.28
C GLN A 157 -6.35 24.38 -4.05
N ARG A 158 -6.29 24.39 -5.38
CA ARG A 158 -7.40 24.82 -6.25
C ARG A 158 -8.58 23.84 -6.26
N ALA A 159 -8.35 22.56 -5.93
CA ALA A 159 -9.42 21.58 -5.81
C ALA A 159 -10.29 21.82 -4.56
N VAL A 160 -9.70 22.38 -3.50
CA VAL A 160 -10.38 22.66 -2.22
C VAL A 160 -10.95 24.08 -2.18
N VAL A 161 -10.24 25.07 -2.73
CA VAL A 161 -10.58 26.50 -2.64
C VAL A 161 -11.29 27.01 -3.92
N GLY A 162 -12.35 27.81 -3.77
CA GLY A 162 -12.96 28.63 -4.85
C GLY A 162 -14.47 28.47 -5.03
N ASN A 163 -15.18 29.48 -5.52
CA ASN A 163 -16.67 29.51 -5.48
C ASN A 163 -17.37 28.64 -6.54
N ALA A 164 -16.71 28.29 -7.65
CA ALA A 164 -17.32 27.50 -8.73
C ALA A 164 -16.75 26.08 -8.80
N VAL A 165 -17.46 25.11 -8.22
CA VAL A 165 -17.06 23.69 -8.15
C VAL A 165 -16.76 23.11 -9.54
N GLU A 166 -17.53 23.50 -10.55
CA GLU A 166 -17.42 22.98 -11.94
C GLU A 166 -16.08 23.26 -12.62
N HIS A 167 -15.33 24.27 -12.15
CA HIS A 167 -14.06 24.69 -12.73
C HIS A 167 -12.85 24.25 -11.89
N ARG A 168 -13.10 23.61 -10.75
CA ARG A 168 -12.01 23.15 -9.90
C ARG A 168 -11.31 21.96 -10.59
N PRO A 169 -9.98 21.88 -10.51
CA PRO A 169 -9.25 20.72 -11.00
C PRO A 169 -9.52 19.51 -10.08
N LEU A 170 -9.15 18.32 -10.55
CA LEU A 170 -9.11 17.09 -9.74
C LEU A 170 -10.45 16.65 -9.10
N GLN A 171 -11.61 17.16 -9.55
CA GLN A 171 -12.92 16.81 -8.96
C GLN A 171 -13.38 15.37 -9.24
N LYS A 172 -12.57 14.58 -9.94
CA LYS A 172 -12.78 13.13 -10.13
C LYS A 172 -11.65 12.29 -9.52
N LEU A 173 -10.68 12.93 -8.86
CA LEU A 173 -9.54 12.25 -8.28
C LEU A 173 -10.01 11.47 -7.05
N THR A 174 -9.92 10.15 -7.12
CA THR A 174 -10.33 9.23 -6.07
C THR A 174 -9.16 8.52 -5.40
N LYS A 175 -8.01 8.43 -6.08
CA LYS A 175 -6.82 7.73 -5.59
C LYS A 175 -5.57 8.57 -5.83
N LEU A 176 -4.79 8.76 -4.76
CA LEU A 176 -3.51 9.45 -4.79
C LEU A 176 -2.45 8.58 -4.11
N THR A 177 -1.34 8.37 -4.80
CA THR A 177 -0.10 7.82 -4.25
C THR A 177 0.99 8.89 -4.37
N LEU A 178 1.62 9.23 -3.26
CA LEU A 178 2.61 10.31 -3.20
C LEU A 178 3.82 9.88 -2.37
N HIS A 179 4.89 9.52 -3.06
CA HIS A 179 6.17 9.18 -2.47
C HIS A 179 7.14 10.32 -2.76
N LEU A 180 7.41 11.20 -1.79
CA LEU A 180 8.33 12.33 -1.96
C LEU A 180 9.43 12.30 -0.90
N ASN A 181 10.61 12.81 -1.25
CA ASN A 181 11.63 13.19 -0.28
C ASN A 181 11.39 14.63 0.20
N GLY A 182 12.15 15.07 1.21
CA GLY A 182 12.23 16.47 1.61
C GLY A 182 13.53 17.16 1.19
N PRO A 183 13.71 18.42 1.61
CA PRO A 183 14.89 19.20 1.29
C PRO A 183 16.12 18.66 2.04
N GLY A 184 17.08 18.10 1.32
CA GLY A 184 18.29 17.52 1.91
C GLY A 184 18.08 16.23 2.72
N LEU A 185 16.85 15.73 2.81
CA LEU A 185 16.44 14.66 3.71
C LEU A 185 15.43 13.73 3.02
N PRO A 186 15.31 12.47 3.45
CA PRO A 186 14.28 11.57 2.94
C PRO A 186 12.87 12.01 3.33
N TYR A 187 12.71 12.87 4.35
CA TYR A 187 11.40 13.28 4.88
C TYR A 187 11.00 14.69 4.49
N TRP A 188 9.76 14.88 4.05
CA TRP A 188 9.17 16.19 3.89
C TRP A 188 8.08 16.48 4.94
N THR A 189 7.90 17.76 5.23
CA THR A 189 6.87 18.21 6.17
C THR A 189 5.76 18.94 5.38
N PRO A 190 4.49 18.53 5.52
CA PRO A 190 3.38 19.25 4.95
C PRO A 190 3.29 20.68 5.51
N ASN A 191 2.82 21.59 4.69
CA ASN A 191 2.55 22.99 5.04
C ASN A 191 1.14 23.39 4.58
N GLU A 192 0.79 24.67 4.74
CA GLU A 192 -0.48 25.26 4.30
C GLU A 192 -0.88 24.93 2.85
N ARG A 193 0.09 24.64 1.98
CA ARG A 193 -0.20 24.29 0.57
C ARG A 193 -0.56 22.83 0.40
N SER A 194 0.20 21.94 1.02
CA SER A 194 -0.01 20.49 0.90
C SER A 194 -1.13 19.98 1.81
N ILE A 195 -1.56 20.74 2.83
CA ILE A 195 -2.70 20.36 3.68
C ILE A 195 -3.97 20.06 2.86
N SER A 196 -4.11 20.71 1.71
CA SER A 196 -5.22 20.50 0.77
C SER A 196 -5.32 19.07 0.23
N ILE A 197 -4.24 18.28 0.29
CA ILE A 197 -4.28 16.84 -0.04
C ILE A 197 -5.17 16.09 0.96
N PHE A 198 -5.00 16.37 2.25
CA PHE A 198 -5.78 15.76 3.33
C PHE A 198 -7.21 16.28 3.41
N LEU A 199 -7.52 17.39 2.73
CA LEU A 199 -8.84 18.02 2.67
C LEU A 199 -9.54 17.80 1.32
N HIS A 200 -9.00 16.93 0.47
CA HIS A 200 -9.47 16.80 -0.91
C HIS A 200 -10.90 16.22 -0.98
N PRO A 201 -11.84 16.86 -1.71
CA PRO A 201 -13.28 16.60 -1.57
C PRO A 201 -13.75 15.26 -2.15
N THR A 202 -12.95 14.62 -3.00
CA THR A 202 -13.32 13.36 -3.68
C THR A 202 -12.34 12.22 -3.41
N LEU A 203 -11.28 12.48 -2.65
CA LEU A 203 -10.20 11.51 -2.46
C LEU A 203 -10.65 10.41 -1.49
N LYS A 204 -10.66 9.17 -1.97
CA LYS A 204 -11.06 7.99 -1.20
C LYS A 204 -9.88 7.14 -0.75
N TYR A 205 -8.78 7.20 -1.50
CA TYR A 205 -7.55 6.48 -1.22
C TYR A 205 -6.37 7.44 -1.23
N LEU A 206 -5.60 7.45 -0.15
CA LEU A 206 -4.34 8.18 -0.02
C LEU A 206 -3.24 7.24 0.45
N ASN A 207 -2.23 7.01 -0.39
CA ASN A 207 -0.95 6.44 0.02
C ASN A 207 0.11 7.54 0.01
N ILE A 208 0.79 7.75 1.14
CA ILE A 208 1.80 8.77 1.28
C ILE A 208 2.95 8.22 2.12
N SER A 209 4.18 8.56 1.72
CA SER A 209 5.37 8.08 2.42
C SER A 209 6.34 9.18 2.76
N CYS A 210 7.24 8.87 3.71
CA CYS A 210 8.32 9.74 4.11
C CYS A 210 7.84 11.15 4.51
N VAL A 211 6.72 11.20 5.23
CA VAL A 211 6.09 12.45 5.68
C VAL A 211 6.33 12.66 7.16
N ASN A 212 6.64 13.89 7.56
CA ASN A 212 6.54 14.33 8.95
C ASN A 212 5.11 14.85 9.21
N ILE A 213 4.41 14.30 10.20
CA ILE A 213 3.06 14.71 10.61
C ILE A 213 3.17 15.40 11.99
N PRO A 214 3.52 16.70 12.03
CA PRO A 214 3.78 17.42 13.27
C PRO A 214 2.50 17.62 14.10
N GLU A 215 2.69 18.03 15.35
CA GLU A 215 1.61 18.19 16.32
C GLU A 215 0.60 19.29 15.94
N ASP A 216 1.08 20.32 15.23
CA ASP A 216 0.34 21.54 14.87
C ASP A 216 -0.21 21.53 13.44
N LEU A 217 0.02 20.46 12.67
CA LEU A 217 -0.33 20.40 11.24
C LEU A 217 -1.80 20.74 10.95
N PHE A 218 -2.71 20.35 11.85
CA PHE A 218 -4.15 20.48 11.68
C PHE A 218 -4.77 21.55 12.58
N ASP A 219 -3.98 22.36 13.28
CA ASP A 219 -4.50 23.36 14.24
C ASP A 219 -5.33 24.46 13.56
N GLU A 220 -5.01 24.79 12.30
CA GLU A 220 -5.74 25.80 11.51
C GLU A 220 -6.87 25.21 10.67
N VAL A 221 -7.02 23.88 10.65
CA VAL A 221 -8.08 23.23 9.91
C VAL A 221 -9.39 23.40 10.66
N SER A 222 -10.43 23.87 9.96
CA SER A 222 -11.75 24.01 10.57
C SER A 222 -12.23 22.69 11.18
N GLU A 223 -12.74 22.73 12.41
CA GLU A 223 -13.34 21.56 13.09
C GLU A 223 -14.51 20.92 12.31
N ARG A 224 -15.06 21.62 11.31
CA ARG A 224 -16.11 21.10 10.42
C ARG A 224 -15.59 20.44 9.15
N ALA A 225 -14.27 20.48 8.93
CA ALA A 225 -13.68 19.90 7.75
C ALA A 225 -13.81 18.38 7.80
N ILE A 226 -14.46 17.81 6.79
CA ILE A 226 -14.67 16.38 6.66
C ILE A 226 -14.31 15.93 5.25
N THR A 227 -13.89 14.67 5.12
CA THR A 227 -13.48 14.08 3.85
C THR A 227 -14.11 12.72 3.59
N PRO A 228 -14.21 12.29 2.31
CA PRO A 228 -14.68 10.96 1.96
C PRO A 228 -13.56 9.90 1.98
N LEU A 229 -12.43 10.17 2.65
CA LEU A 229 -11.29 9.27 2.68
C LEU A 229 -11.69 7.95 3.37
N GLN A 230 -11.45 6.83 2.68
CA GLN A 230 -11.79 5.47 3.13
C GLN A 230 -10.54 4.62 3.35
N HIS A 231 -9.45 4.91 2.63
CA HIS A 231 -8.19 4.19 2.72
C HIS A 231 -7.05 5.17 2.92
N LEU A 232 -6.30 5.01 4.00
CA LEU A 232 -5.14 5.81 4.34
C LEU A 232 -3.94 4.89 4.57
N VAL A 233 -2.88 5.09 3.79
CA VAL A 233 -1.62 4.37 3.90
C VAL A 233 -0.52 5.38 4.21
N LEU A 234 0.07 5.26 5.39
CA LEU A 234 1.24 6.01 5.83
C LEU A 234 2.42 5.03 5.84
N GLU A 235 3.42 5.27 5.01
CA GLU A 235 4.59 4.40 4.88
C GLU A 235 5.87 5.14 5.26
N GLU A 236 6.63 4.59 6.20
CA GLU A 236 7.85 5.23 6.69
C GLU A 236 7.61 6.71 7.04
N CYS A 237 6.60 7.00 7.86
CA CYS A 237 6.27 8.38 8.25
C CYS A 237 6.78 8.67 9.67
N ASN A 238 7.13 9.94 9.93
CA ASN A 238 7.36 10.43 11.28
C ASN A 238 6.06 11.03 11.82
N ILE A 239 5.43 10.37 12.79
CA ILE A 239 4.05 10.69 13.17
C ILE A 239 3.98 11.08 14.64
N SER A 240 3.47 12.27 14.93
CA SER A 240 3.17 12.69 16.30
C SER A 240 1.78 12.22 16.72
N VAL A 241 1.55 12.03 18.02
CA VAL A 241 0.25 11.60 18.54
C VAL A 241 -0.85 12.63 18.24
N ARG A 242 -0.55 13.93 18.40
CA ARG A 242 -1.50 15.01 18.11
C ARG A 242 -1.75 15.18 16.61
N GLY A 243 -0.71 15.06 15.80
CA GLY A 243 -0.83 15.05 14.34
C GLY A 243 -1.71 13.88 13.85
N LEU A 244 -1.54 12.68 14.41
CA LEU A 244 -2.41 11.53 14.13
C LEU A 244 -3.86 11.79 14.54
N HIS A 245 -4.08 12.40 15.71
CA HIS A 245 -5.42 12.78 16.15
C HIS A 245 -6.08 13.76 15.19
N GLY A 246 -5.37 14.81 14.76
CA GLY A 246 -5.88 15.76 13.78
C GLY A 246 -6.22 15.09 12.44
N LEU A 247 -5.30 14.26 11.93
CA LEU A 247 -5.47 13.54 10.66
C LEU A 247 -6.68 12.59 10.68
N LEU A 248 -6.83 11.80 11.74
CA LEU A 248 -7.94 10.84 11.86
C LEU A 248 -9.28 11.50 12.23
N GLY A 249 -9.30 12.79 12.53
CA GLY A 249 -10.54 13.56 12.70
C GLY A 249 -11.18 14.01 11.39
N LEU A 250 -10.44 13.99 10.27
CA LEU A 250 -10.93 14.48 8.97
C LEU A 250 -11.83 13.47 8.24
N PRO A 251 -11.50 12.16 8.18
CA PRO A 251 -12.34 11.19 7.48
C PRO A 251 -13.67 10.97 8.19
N THR A 252 -14.74 10.78 7.44
CA THR A 252 -16.07 10.43 8.00
C THR A 252 -16.28 8.93 8.18
N GLY A 253 -15.49 8.12 7.49
CA GLY A 253 -15.66 6.67 7.44
C GLY A 253 -14.42 5.96 6.95
N LEU A 254 -13.29 6.14 7.63
CA LEU A 254 -12.04 5.47 7.28
C LEU A 254 -12.16 3.96 7.53
N GLU A 255 -12.09 3.17 6.46
CA GLU A 255 -12.25 1.71 6.52
C GLU A 255 -10.92 0.97 6.66
N HIS A 256 -9.85 1.50 6.05
CA HIS A 256 -8.55 0.87 6.03
C HIS A 256 -7.45 1.87 6.42
N LEU A 257 -6.68 1.52 7.45
CA LEU A 257 -5.54 2.31 7.90
C LEU A 257 -4.26 1.46 7.93
N VAL A 258 -3.24 1.89 7.19
CA VAL A 258 -1.86 1.47 7.39
C VAL A 258 -1.12 2.60 8.09
N LEU A 259 -0.81 2.40 9.36
CA LEU A 259 -0.06 3.31 10.21
C LEU A 259 1.40 2.84 10.27
N GLY A 260 2.19 3.22 9.28
CA GLY A 260 3.61 2.90 9.19
C GLY A 260 4.49 4.01 9.73
N GLU A 261 5.06 3.79 10.92
CA GLU A 261 6.10 4.66 11.46
C GLU A 261 7.43 4.45 10.71
N ASN A 262 8.36 5.39 10.85
CA ASN A 262 9.73 5.30 10.34
C ASN A 262 10.49 4.09 10.95
N ALA A 263 10.47 2.96 10.25
CA ALA A 263 11.06 1.70 10.71
C ALA A 263 12.37 1.37 9.98
N HIS A 264 12.49 1.77 8.73
CA HIS A 264 13.61 1.44 7.84
C HIS A 264 14.55 2.63 7.64
N ASN A 265 14.01 3.80 7.32
CA ASN A 265 14.79 4.99 6.96
C ASN A 265 15.66 5.52 8.10
N ALA A 266 15.22 5.41 9.36
CA ALA A 266 16.03 5.81 10.51
C ALA A 266 17.34 5.01 10.63
N ARG A 267 17.37 3.75 10.15
CA ARG A 267 18.60 2.93 10.09
C ARG A 267 19.53 3.36 8.97
N GLN A 268 18.95 3.88 7.89
CA GLN A 268 19.69 4.35 6.74
C GLN A 268 20.24 5.71 7.10
N PHE A 269 19.41 6.74 7.20
CA PHE A 269 19.85 8.13 7.05
C PHE A 269 20.51 8.81 8.25
N ASP A 270 20.77 8.14 9.38
CA ASP A 270 21.34 8.73 10.63
C ASP A 270 20.78 10.12 10.97
N ASN A 271 19.48 10.30 10.75
CA ASN A 271 18.82 11.58 10.93
C ASN A 271 18.30 11.71 12.37
N GLU A 272 18.53 12.86 12.99
CA GLU A 272 17.86 13.20 14.25
C GLU A 272 16.35 13.32 14.02
N VAL A 273 15.60 12.35 14.55
CA VAL A 273 14.13 12.39 14.58
C VAL A 273 13.70 13.06 15.88
N GLU A 274 12.77 14.01 15.79
CA GLU A 274 12.21 14.68 16.96
C GLU A 274 11.57 13.67 17.93
N ALA A 275 11.72 13.90 19.23
CA ALA A 275 11.25 12.97 20.26
C ALA A 275 9.74 12.78 20.34
N SER A 276 8.99 13.72 19.78
CA SER A 276 7.53 13.67 19.67
C SER A 276 7.05 12.71 18.57
N TYR A 277 7.93 12.32 17.63
CA TYR A 277 7.59 11.43 16.54
C TYR A 277 7.79 9.96 16.88
N ASN A 278 6.90 9.14 16.31
CA ASN A 278 6.95 7.68 16.33
C ASN A 278 6.88 7.09 17.75
N HIS A 279 7.05 5.78 17.82
CA HIS A 279 6.84 4.99 19.04
C HIS A 279 5.48 5.27 19.68
N LEU A 280 4.46 5.54 18.87
CA LEU A 280 3.14 6.02 19.26
C LEU A 280 2.57 5.24 20.46
N PHE A 281 2.49 3.91 20.35
CA PHE A 281 1.97 3.05 21.42
C PHE A 281 2.91 2.89 22.62
N ARG A 282 4.21 3.15 22.48
CA ARG A 282 5.15 3.10 23.62
C ARG A 282 5.12 4.39 24.42
N THR A 283 4.93 5.52 23.74
CA THR A 283 4.93 6.87 24.34
C THR A 283 3.59 7.17 24.99
N ASN A 284 2.48 6.98 24.26
CA ASN A 284 1.14 7.27 24.79
C ASN A 284 0.05 6.43 24.10
N ALA A 285 -0.05 5.16 24.48
CA ALA A 285 -1.07 4.26 23.93
C ALA A 285 -2.51 4.78 24.10
N SER A 286 -2.82 5.46 25.21
CA SER A 286 -4.17 5.96 25.49
C SER A 286 -4.59 7.04 24.49
N ALA A 287 -3.70 8.01 24.25
CA ALA A 287 -3.96 9.06 23.27
C ALA A 287 -4.02 8.52 21.83
N VAL A 288 -3.22 7.50 21.50
CA VAL A 288 -3.26 6.85 20.17
C VAL A 288 -4.56 6.08 19.97
N VAL A 289 -4.99 5.31 20.97
CA VAL A 289 -6.30 4.62 20.95
C VAL A 289 -7.43 5.64 20.81
N LYS A 290 -7.37 6.77 21.54
CA LYS A 290 -8.34 7.85 21.41
C LYS A 290 -8.34 8.44 19.98
N ALA A 291 -7.18 8.66 19.38
CA ALA A 291 -7.05 9.15 18.01
C ALA A 291 -7.68 8.17 17.00
N LEU A 292 -7.38 6.86 17.13
CA LEU A 292 -7.98 5.79 16.33
C LEU A 292 -9.48 5.67 16.55
N GLY A 293 -9.94 5.93 17.79
CA GLY A 293 -11.33 5.88 18.20
C GLY A 293 -12.25 6.83 17.44
N GLN A 294 -11.70 7.88 16.80
CA GLN A 294 -12.44 8.76 15.90
C GLN A 294 -13.03 8.02 14.68
N GLN A 295 -12.50 6.83 14.35
CA GLN A 295 -12.93 6.00 13.23
C GLN A 295 -13.46 4.62 13.68
N ASN A 296 -13.76 4.43 14.98
CA ASN A 296 -14.16 3.14 15.53
C ASN A 296 -15.42 2.53 14.87
N HIS A 297 -16.31 3.36 14.35
CA HIS A 297 -17.56 2.97 13.69
C HIS A 297 -17.36 2.41 12.28
N SER A 298 -16.22 2.68 11.65
CA SER A 298 -15.99 2.38 10.22
C SER A 298 -14.72 1.60 9.93
N LEU A 299 -13.72 1.63 10.82
CA LEU A 299 -12.43 0.99 10.61
C LEU A 299 -12.55 -0.54 10.58
N LYS A 300 -12.32 -1.14 9.42
CA LYS A 300 -12.36 -2.58 9.16
C LYS A 300 -11.00 -3.25 9.22
N SER A 301 -9.93 -2.51 8.89
CA SER A 301 -8.58 -3.03 8.83
C SER A 301 -7.57 -2.03 9.39
N LEU A 302 -6.72 -2.52 10.30
CA LEU A 302 -5.60 -1.75 10.86
C LEU A 302 -4.29 -2.50 10.65
N VAL A 303 -3.33 -1.89 9.96
CA VAL A 303 -1.94 -2.33 9.92
C VAL A 303 -1.11 -1.32 10.69
N TYR A 304 -0.37 -1.77 11.70
CA TYR A 304 0.54 -0.92 12.46
C TYR A 304 1.98 -1.43 12.29
N VAL A 305 2.84 -0.61 11.69
CA VAL A 305 4.27 -0.88 11.55
C VAL A 305 5.00 0.01 12.55
N ALA A 306 5.57 -0.61 13.58
CA ALA A 306 6.24 0.09 14.66
C ALA A 306 7.65 0.56 14.25
N ALA A 307 8.04 1.75 14.69
CA ALA A 307 9.39 2.24 14.47
C ALA A 307 10.44 1.31 15.10
N SER A 308 11.56 1.14 14.41
CA SER A 308 12.61 0.18 14.78
C SER A 308 13.29 0.57 16.10
N ALA A 309 12.99 -0.16 17.17
CA ALA A 309 13.57 0.06 18.50
C ALA A 309 15.11 0.04 18.54
N SER A 310 15.76 -0.70 17.63
CA SER A 310 17.23 -0.81 17.59
C SER A 310 17.94 0.47 17.13
N VAL A 311 17.26 1.35 16.40
CA VAL A 311 17.86 2.62 15.95
C VAL A 311 17.91 3.61 17.10
N PHE A 312 16.86 3.61 17.92
CA PHE A 312 16.73 4.55 19.02
C PHE A 312 17.40 4.03 20.31
N ALA A 313 17.87 2.78 20.32
CA ALA A 313 18.50 2.08 21.45
C ALA A 313 19.66 2.87 22.11
N ASP A 314 20.47 3.56 21.32
CA ASP A 314 21.62 4.34 21.79
C ASP A 314 21.28 5.78 22.19
N SER A 315 20.07 6.25 21.90
CA SER A 315 19.71 7.64 22.14
C SER A 315 19.26 7.86 23.59
N GLN A 316 19.79 8.90 24.26
CA GLN A 316 19.29 9.39 25.57
C GLN A 316 17.76 9.59 25.60
N LEU A 317 17.17 9.73 24.42
CA LEU A 317 15.75 9.75 24.09
C LEU A 317 14.97 8.54 24.64
N LEU A 318 15.47 7.30 24.55
CA LEU A 318 14.79 6.15 25.16
C LEU A 318 14.79 6.19 26.70
N ARG A 319 15.81 6.79 27.31
CA ARG A 319 15.86 7.03 28.75
C ARG A 319 14.84 8.08 29.17
N ARG A 320 14.76 9.21 28.45
CA ARG A 320 13.74 10.26 28.69
C ARG A 320 12.32 9.76 28.42
N MET A 321 12.12 8.96 27.38
CA MET A 321 10.83 8.30 27.11
C MET A 321 10.47 7.26 28.19
N ALA A 322 11.45 6.58 28.80
CA ALA A 322 11.21 5.64 29.90
C ALA A 322 10.73 6.34 31.17
N GLU A 323 11.14 7.58 31.40
CA GLU A 323 10.76 8.40 32.56
C GLU A 323 9.32 8.95 32.47
N GLY A 324 8.75 9.03 31.26
CA GLY A 324 7.39 9.53 31.01
C GLY A 324 6.34 8.46 30.63
N ARG A 325 6.66 7.16 30.76
CA ARG A 325 5.76 6.08 30.32
C ARG A 325 4.43 6.13 31.06
N GLN A 326 3.36 6.43 30.31
CA GLN A 326 2.01 6.19 30.80
C GLN A 326 1.72 4.68 30.79
N ALA A 327 0.88 4.25 31.73
CA ALA A 327 0.48 2.84 31.84
C ALA A 327 -0.09 2.32 30.49
N GLY A 328 0.17 1.05 30.18
CA GLY A 328 -0.42 0.40 29.02
C GLY A 328 -1.95 0.47 29.06
N VAL A 329 -2.58 0.57 27.89
CA VAL A 329 -4.03 0.54 27.76
C VAL A 329 -4.49 -0.90 27.68
N ASP A 330 -5.47 -1.25 28.50
CA ASP A 330 -6.25 -2.48 28.34
C ASP A 330 -7.58 -2.15 27.68
N ALA A 331 -8.15 -3.10 26.92
CA ALA A 331 -9.42 -2.95 26.20
C ALA A 331 -9.48 -1.74 25.24
N GLY A 332 -8.34 -1.33 24.68
CA GLY A 332 -8.26 -0.14 23.84
C GLY A 332 -9.11 -0.24 22.56
N PHE A 333 -9.37 -1.46 22.09
CA PHE A 333 -10.13 -1.69 20.86
C PHE A 333 -11.53 -2.30 21.08
N ALA A 334 -12.05 -2.27 22.32
CA ALA A 334 -13.34 -2.88 22.64
C ALA A 334 -14.51 -2.29 21.83
N ASP A 335 -14.49 -0.98 21.56
CA ASP A 335 -15.55 -0.26 20.85
C ASP A 335 -15.42 -0.31 19.31
N PHE A 336 -14.42 -1.01 18.78
CA PHE A 336 -14.16 -1.09 17.33
C PHE A 336 -14.98 -2.22 16.70
N HIS A 337 -16.29 -2.01 16.63
CA HIS A 337 -17.24 -3.02 16.13
C HIS A 337 -17.08 -3.34 14.63
N ALA A 338 -16.55 -2.43 13.82
CA ALA A 338 -16.31 -2.68 12.40
C ALA A 338 -15.00 -3.45 12.13
N LEU A 339 -14.11 -3.57 13.12
CA LEU A 339 -12.75 -4.03 12.92
C LEU A 339 -12.67 -5.54 12.75
N GLU A 340 -12.31 -5.98 11.55
CA GLU A 340 -12.24 -7.39 11.16
C GLU A 340 -10.80 -7.91 11.09
N SER A 341 -9.82 -7.03 10.84
CA SER A 341 -8.43 -7.43 10.69
C SER A 341 -7.43 -6.47 11.31
N ILE A 342 -6.42 -7.04 11.98
CA ILE A 342 -5.30 -6.29 12.57
C ILE A 342 -3.98 -6.94 12.13
N THR A 343 -3.03 -6.13 11.70
CA THR A 343 -1.64 -6.54 11.45
C THR A 343 -0.70 -5.71 12.29
N SER A 344 0.18 -6.34 13.07
CA SER A 344 1.30 -5.69 13.72
C SER A 344 2.60 -6.11 13.04
N SER A 345 3.41 -5.14 12.64
CA SER A 345 4.76 -5.35 12.11
C SER A 345 5.77 -4.71 13.05
N GLY A 346 6.72 -5.51 13.55
CA GLY A 346 7.65 -5.13 14.60
C GLY A 346 7.12 -5.40 16.02
N ALA A 347 8.04 -5.58 16.97
CA ALA A 347 7.68 -5.93 18.35
C ALA A 347 7.14 -4.72 19.12
N ASN A 348 5.84 -4.73 19.44
CA ASN A 348 5.18 -3.71 20.24
C ASN A 348 4.17 -4.33 21.23
N PHE A 349 4.67 -4.68 22.42
CA PHE A 349 3.85 -5.27 23.48
C PHE A 349 2.71 -4.37 23.95
N THR A 350 2.87 -3.03 23.89
CA THR A 350 1.79 -2.12 24.31
C THR A 350 0.65 -2.11 23.30
N PHE A 351 0.96 -2.19 22.00
CA PHE A 351 -0.05 -2.36 20.96
C PHE A 351 -0.75 -3.72 21.10
N GLU A 352 0.02 -4.80 21.24
CA GLU A 352 -0.50 -6.15 21.47
C GLU A 352 -1.47 -6.18 22.65
N ARG A 353 -1.08 -5.56 23.77
CA ARG A 353 -1.89 -5.44 24.99
C ARG A 353 -3.16 -4.65 24.74
N ALA A 354 -3.08 -3.49 24.08
CA ALA A 354 -4.24 -2.65 23.78
C ALA A 354 -5.29 -3.39 22.94
N VAL A 355 -4.86 -4.27 22.03
CA VAL A 355 -5.74 -5.01 21.12
C VAL A 355 -6.50 -6.15 21.81
N LEU A 356 -5.84 -7.02 22.57
CA LEU A 356 -6.49 -8.25 23.10
C LEU A 356 -6.72 -8.30 24.62
N SER A 357 -6.17 -7.35 25.40
CA SER A 357 -6.28 -7.42 26.85
C SER A 357 -7.65 -6.96 27.35
N SER A 358 -8.23 -7.71 28.26
CA SER A 358 -9.51 -7.45 28.95
C SER A 358 -10.76 -7.52 28.06
N ALA A 359 -10.80 -6.84 26.92
CA ALA A 359 -11.90 -6.90 25.97
C ALA A 359 -11.40 -6.67 24.52
N PRO A 360 -11.31 -7.74 23.69
CA PRO A 360 -10.88 -7.63 22.30
C PRO A 360 -11.99 -7.05 21.40
N PRO A 361 -11.65 -6.56 20.18
CA PRO A 361 -12.67 -6.13 19.23
C PRO A 361 -13.61 -7.30 18.89
N PRO A 362 -14.95 -7.08 18.94
CA PRO A 362 -15.92 -8.18 18.96
C PRO A 362 -16.07 -8.91 17.62
N ASN A 363 -15.68 -8.28 16.50
CA ASN A 363 -15.79 -8.84 15.16
C ASN A 363 -14.42 -9.12 14.52
N LEU A 364 -13.35 -9.18 15.33
CA LEU A 364 -12.00 -9.44 14.84
C LEU A 364 -11.90 -10.88 14.31
N LYS A 365 -11.63 -11.04 13.02
CA LYS A 365 -11.51 -12.32 12.32
C LYS A 365 -10.07 -12.73 12.07
N VAL A 366 -9.21 -11.76 11.73
CA VAL A 366 -7.82 -12.01 11.32
C VAL A 366 -6.86 -11.18 12.14
N LEU A 367 -5.91 -11.85 12.78
CA LEU A 367 -4.81 -11.21 13.50
C LEU A 367 -3.48 -11.63 12.87
N THR A 368 -2.66 -10.68 12.46
CA THR A 368 -1.37 -10.94 11.83
C THR A 368 -0.25 -10.32 12.64
N TYR A 369 0.78 -11.09 12.96
CA TYR A 369 2.00 -10.60 13.60
C TYR A 369 3.20 -10.84 12.69
N GLN A 370 3.95 -9.78 12.41
CA GLN A 370 5.09 -9.81 11.52
C GLN A 370 6.35 -9.34 12.26
N ALA A 371 7.36 -10.19 12.37
CA ALA A 371 8.61 -9.85 13.04
C ALA A 371 9.77 -10.77 12.60
N GLU A 372 11.01 -10.34 12.87
CA GLU A 372 12.19 -11.19 12.64
C GLU A 372 12.18 -12.46 13.49
N ASN A 373 11.73 -12.33 14.76
CA ASN A 373 11.65 -13.43 15.73
C ASN A 373 10.21 -13.55 16.27
N ALA A 374 9.32 -14.09 15.45
CA ALA A 374 7.89 -14.07 15.75
C ALA A 374 7.46 -15.09 16.83
N ILE A 375 7.96 -16.33 16.76
CA ILE A 375 7.74 -17.37 17.79
C ILE A 375 9.05 -17.62 18.52
N THR A 376 9.08 -17.26 19.80
CA THR A 376 10.18 -17.56 20.71
C THR A 376 10.01 -18.98 21.23
N SER A 377 10.92 -19.88 20.88
CA SER A 377 11.00 -21.19 21.56
C SER A 377 11.30 -20.94 23.04
N PRO A 378 10.61 -21.60 23.98
CA PRO A 378 10.94 -21.51 25.40
C PRO A 378 12.34 -22.10 25.61
N HIS A 379 13.37 -21.25 25.60
CA HIS A 379 14.73 -21.66 25.88
C HIS A 379 14.84 -21.89 27.38
N GLY A 380 14.99 -23.15 27.80
CA GLY A 380 15.28 -23.51 29.18
C GLY A 380 14.04 -23.80 30.04
N SER A 381 13.91 -25.09 30.38
CA SER A 381 13.54 -25.59 31.72
C SER A 381 12.14 -25.43 32.32
N SER A 382 11.06 -25.03 31.63
CA SER A 382 9.73 -24.94 32.30
C SER A 382 8.54 -25.76 31.74
N LEU A 383 8.68 -26.48 30.62
CA LEU A 383 7.61 -27.36 30.12
C LEU A 383 7.65 -28.79 30.73
N GLN A 384 8.59 -29.08 31.63
CA GLN A 384 8.72 -30.37 32.32
C GLN A 384 7.91 -30.44 33.64
N THR A 385 6.65 -30.00 33.63
CA THR A 385 5.77 -30.08 34.81
C THR A 385 4.62 -31.04 34.56
N ASN A 386 4.15 -31.74 35.61
CA ASN A 386 2.94 -32.58 35.65
C ASN A 386 1.63 -31.78 35.46
N ALA A 387 1.66 -30.77 34.60
CA ALA A 387 0.51 -29.93 34.26
C ALA A 387 -0.48 -30.77 33.44
N ASP A 388 -1.79 -30.53 33.65
CA ASP A 388 -2.80 -31.13 32.79
C ASP A 388 -2.73 -30.57 31.36
N GLU A 389 -3.40 -31.24 30.43
CA GLU A 389 -3.38 -30.88 29.01
C GLU A 389 -3.90 -29.44 28.77
N THR A 390 -4.86 -29.01 29.58
CA THR A 390 -5.46 -27.67 29.52
C THR A 390 -4.47 -26.58 29.92
N GLU A 391 -3.77 -26.76 31.05
CA GLU A 391 -2.75 -25.83 31.52
C GLU A 391 -1.57 -25.75 30.55
N MET A 392 -1.16 -26.90 29.98
CA MET A 392 -0.13 -26.95 28.95
C MET A 392 -0.54 -26.16 27.69
N ASN A 393 -1.78 -26.36 27.20
CA ASN A 393 -2.31 -25.63 26.04
C ASN A 393 -2.35 -24.12 26.32
N ASN A 394 -2.81 -23.71 27.50
CA ASN A 394 -2.85 -22.30 27.89
C ASN A 394 -1.44 -21.68 27.91
N ARG A 395 -0.44 -22.40 28.43
CA ARG A 395 0.95 -21.94 28.42
C ARG A 395 1.53 -21.78 27.01
N LEU A 396 1.20 -22.70 26.09
CA LEU A 396 1.65 -22.62 24.70
C LEU A 396 1.02 -21.42 23.97
N VAL A 397 -0.28 -21.22 24.16
CA VAL A 397 -1.01 -20.08 23.58
C VAL A 397 -0.47 -18.75 24.14
N ALA A 398 -0.13 -18.70 25.43
CA ALA A 398 0.46 -17.51 26.06
C ALA A 398 1.85 -17.12 25.53
N LEU A 399 2.50 -17.94 24.70
CA LEU A 399 3.75 -17.57 24.03
C LEU A 399 3.52 -16.85 22.69
N LEU A 400 2.30 -16.93 22.15
CA LEU A 400 1.94 -16.29 20.89
C LEU A 400 1.83 -14.77 21.07
N PRO A 401 2.34 -13.97 20.11
CA PRO A 401 2.08 -12.54 20.08
C PRO A 401 0.59 -12.22 20.25
N PHE A 402 0.28 -11.07 20.86
CA PHE A 402 -1.06 -10.67 21.30
C PHE A 402 -1.67 -11.48 22.46
N LEU A 403 -1.31 -12.76 22.61
CA LEU A 403 -1.86 -13.64 23.65
C LEU A 403 -0.94 -13.78 24.87
N ARG A 404 0.17 -13.03 24.91
CA ARG A 404 1.16 -13.08 26.00
C ARG A 404 0.74 -12.36 27.27
N ALA A 405 -0.21 -11.44 27.18
CA ALA A 405 -0.69 -10.71 28.35
C ALA A 405 -1.58 -11.63 29.21
N PRO A 406 -1.45 -11.63 30.55
CA PRO A 406 -2.28 -12.50 31.41
C PRO A 406 -3.78 -12.26 31.28
N SER A 407 -4.19 -11.05 30.88
CA SER A 407 -5.58 -10.66 30.62
C SER A 407 -5.98 -10.74 29.15
N ALA A 408 -5.12 -11.27 28.26
CA ALA A 408 -5.46 -11.46 26.87
C ALA A 408 -6.57 -12.50 26.74
N SER A 409 -7.54 -12.22 25.87
CA SER A 409 -8.59 -13.18 25.52
C SER A 409 -8.71 -13.30 24.01
N VAL A 410 -8.94 -14.52 23.54
CA VAL A 410 -9.18 -14.80 22.12
C VAL A 410 -10.65 -14.47 21.83
N PRO A 411 -10.97 -13.53 20.93
CA PRO A 411 -12.35 -13.25 20.60
C PRO A 411 -12.98 -14.47 19.91
N ALA A 412 -14.25 -14.73 20.19
CA ALA A 412 -14.98 -15.86 19.60
C ALA A 412 -15.12 -15.76 18.07
N SER A 413 -14.97 -14.56 17.51
CA SER A 413 -14.95 -14.30 16.07
C SER A 413 -13.61 -14.59 15.39
N LEU A 414 -12.54 -14.89 16.15
CA LEU A 414 -11.21 -15.06 15.57
C LEU A 414 -11.16 -16.33 14.73
N GLU A 415 -10.97 -16.16 13.42
CA GLU A 415 -10.83 -17.26 12.48
C GLU A 415 -9.35 -17.64 12.31
N ARG A 416 -8.47 -16.64 12.19
CA ARG A 416 -7.06 -16.85 11.81
C ARG A 416 -6.09 -15.99 12.61
N LEU A 417 -5.03 -16.62 13.09
CA LEU A 417 -3.82 -15.99 13.61
C LEU A 417 -2.66 -16.28 12.67
N ASN A 418 -2.19 -15.25 11.97
CA ASN A 418 -1.06 -15.34 11.05
C ASN A 418 0.22 -14.88 11.75
N ILE A 419 1.25 -15.70 11.69
CA ILE A 419 2.59 -15.39 12.19
C ILE A 419 3.55 -15.35 11.01
N VAL A 420 4.05 -14.17 10.65
CA VAL A 420 4.90 -13.97 9.49
C VAL A 420 6.32 -13.65 9.93
N TYR A 421 7.26 -14.52 9.58
CA TYR A 421 8.68 -14.25 9.77
C TYR A 421 9.16 -13.26 8.72
N GLN A 422 9.61 -12.09 9.15
CA GLN A 422 10.18 -11.07 8.28
C GLN A 422 11.71 -11.13 8.34
N ARG A 423 12.39 -11.26 7.20
CA ARG A 423 13.87 -11.17 7.17
C ARG A 423 14.35 -10.33 5.99
N ARG A 424 15.44 -9.60 6.20
CA ARG A 424 16.16 -8.85 5.15
C ARG A 424 16.91 -9.72 4.15
N VAL A 425 17.15 -10.99 4.48
CA VAL A 425 17.86 -11.91 3.60
C VAL A 425 16.86 -12.95 3.13
N GLN A 426 16.85 -13.23 1.82
CA GLN A 426 16.06 -14.30 1.20
C GLN A 426 16.48 -15.72 1.64
N ALA A 427 17.35 -15.85 2.65
CA ALA A 427 17.79 -17.14 3.16
C ALA A 427 16.57 -17.92 3.68
N PRO A 428 16.41 -19.20 3.25
CA PRO A 428 15.29 -20.01 3.68
C PRO A 428 15.28 -20.12 5.21
N VAL A 429 14.11 -19.92 5.81
CA VAL A 429 13.91 -20.16 7.22
C VAL A 429 13.84 -21.67 7.42
N VAL A 430 14.92 -22.25 7.93
CA VAL A 430 14.94 -23.66 8.34
C VAL A 430 14.43 -23.72 9.78
N PHE A 431 13.26 -24.31 9.98
CA PHE A 431 12.78 -24.63 11.32
C PHE A 431 13.37 -25.96 11.78
N THR A 432 13.96 -25.96 12.97
CA THR A 432 14.37 -27.19 13.66
C THR A 432 13.15 -28.06 13.97
N ASP A 433 13.35 -29.37 14.11
CA ASP A 433 12.28 -30.31 14.46
C ASP A 433 11.55 -29.88 15.74
N ASP A 434 12.29 -29.39 16.75
CA ASP A 434 11.71 -28.84 17.98
C ASP A 434 10.79 -27.65 17.72
N LYS A 435 11.16 -26.78 16.79
CA LYS A 435 10.36 -25.60 16.43
C LYS A 435 9.12 -25.98 15.63
N GLN A 436 9.22 -26.96 14.74
CA GLN A 436 8.07 -27.52 14.01
C GLN A 436 7.09 -28.17 14.99
N ALA A 437 7.58 -29.04 15.88
CA ALA A 437 6.77 -29.68 16.91
C ALA A 437 6.12 -28.65 17.84
N HIS A 438 6.81 -27.55 18.15
CA HIS A 438 6.23 -26.46 18.92
C HIS A 438 5.11 -25.75 18.14
N ILE A 439 5.31 -25.41 16.86
CA ILE A 439 4.28 -24.80 16.01
C ILE A 439 3.04 -25.71 15.93
N GLU A 440 3.21 -27.01 15.72
CA GLU A 440 2.09 -27.96 15.65
C GLU A 440 1.30 -28.04 16.97
N LYS A 441 2.01 -28.12 18.11
CA LYS A 441 1.37 -28.14 19.44
C LYS A 441 0.60 -26.85 19.69
N THR A 442 1.20 -25.70 19.35
CA THR A 442 0.57 -24.40 19.49
C THR A 442 -0.62 -24.23 18.56
N ALA A 443 -0.57 -24.76 17.32
CA ALA A 443 -1.69 -24.76 16.39
C ALA A 443 -2.86 -25.60 16.92
N LYS A 444 -2.59 -26.79 17.48
CA LYS A 444 -3.61 -27.64 18.13
C LYS A 444 -4.24 -26.95 19.33
N ALA A 445 -3.42 -26.32 20.18
CA ALA A 445 -3.89 -25.58 21.34
C ALA A 445 -4.77 -24.39 20.93
N LEU A 446 -4.37 -23.61 19.92
CA LEU A 446 -5.17 -22.50 19.40
C LEU A 446 -6.50 -22.99 18.79
N LYS A 447 -6.47 -24.09 18.03
CA LYS A 447 -7.69 -24.68 17.45
C LYS A 447 -8.68 -25.16 18.51
N ALA A 448 -8.19 -25.62 19.66
CA ALA A 448 -9.04 -25.95 20.80
C ALA A 448 -9.71 -24.71 21.43
N VAL A 449 -9.14 -23.53 21.24
CA VAL A 449 -9.70 -22.24 21.67
C VAL A 449 -10.54 -21.64 20.55
N HIS A 450 -11.85 -21.88 20.60
CA HIS A 450 -12.84 -21.32 19.65
C HIS A 450 -12.64 -21.67 18.17
N GLY A 451 -11.79 -22.64 17.83
CA GLY A 451 -11.59 -23.09 16.45
C GLY A 451 -10.62 -22.24 15.63
N ALA A 452 -9.92 -21.28 16.23
CA ALA A 452 -8.99 -20.40 15.52
C ALA A 452 -7.82 -21.17 14.91
N VAL A 453 -7.42 -20.78 13.70
CA VAL A 453 -6.36 -21.45 12.92
C VAL A 453 -5.06 -20.65 12.98
N LEU A 454 -3.96 -21.35 13.27
CA LEU A 454 -2.60 -20.79 13.20
C LEU A 454 -2.02 -20.95 11.79
N MET A 455 -1.66 -19.84 11.15
CA MET A 455 -0.89 -19.83 9.90
C MET A 455 0.51 -19.31 10.18
N VAL A 456 1.53 -19.94 9.60
CA VAL A 456 2.90 -19.42 9.67
C VAL A 456 3.42 -19.16 8.28
N GLY A 457 3.84 -17.93 8.03
CA GLY A 457 4.40 -17.48 6.76
C GLY A 457 5.81 -16.93 6.90
N PHE A 458 6.42 -16.66 5.77
CA PHE A 458 7.70 -15.95 5.64
C PHE A 458 7.61 -14.89 4.58
N LYS A 459 8.10 -13.69 4.90
CA LYS A 459 8.20 -12.55 4.01
C LYS A 459 9.65 -12.11 3.96
N GLY A 460 10.34 -12.46 2.88
CA GLY A 460 11.72 -12.07 2.63
C GLY A 460 11.77 -10.73 1.93
N PHE A 461 12.36 -9.72 2.55
CA PHE A 461 12.63 -8.44 1.89
C PHE A 461 13.84 -8.60 0.97
N GLY A 462 13.73 -8.05 -0.23
CA GLY A 462 14.84 -7.95 -1.18
C GLY A 462 15.80 -6.84 -0.77
N GLN A 463 16.39 -6.17 -1.77
CA GLN A 463 17.21 -4.98 -1.54
C GLN A 463 16.36 -3.74 -1.19
N TYR A 464 15.08 -3.77 -1.56
CA TYR A 464 14.13 -2.69 -1.34
C TYR A 464 13.39 -2.83 -0.01
N TYR A 465 12.98 -1.69 0.53
CA TYR A 465 12.15 -1.56 1.72
C TYR A 465 11.06 -0.53 1.45
N PRO A 466 9.94 -0.53 2.20
CA PRO A 466 8.87 0.44 1.99
C PRO A 466 9.36 1.89 2.09
N PRO A 467 8.79 2.85 1.32
CA PRO A 467 7.80 2.63 0.25
C PRO A 467 8.43 1.86 -0.91
N PHE A 468 7.73 0.87 -1.46
CA PHE A 468 8.17 0.20 -2.69
C PHE A 468 7.81 1.08 -3.89
N LEU A 469 8.82 1.53 -4.63
CA LEU A 469 8.65 2.44 -5.76
C LEU A 469 8.27 1.70 -7.04
N TYR A 470 7.87 2.44 -8.07
CA TYR A 470 7.45 1.89 -9.34
C TYR A 470 8.50 0.96 -9.97
N GLY A 471 8.11 -0.30 -10.15
CA GLY A 471 8.95 -1.36 -10.69
C GLY A 471 9.78 -2.11 -9.65
N GLU A 472 9.72 -1.72 -8.38
CA GLU A 472 10.33 -2.50 -7.29
C GLU A 472 9.43 -3.68 -6.90
N ASP A 473 10.04 -4.84 -6.69
CA ASP A 473 9.31 -6.03 -6.25
C ASP A 473 8.86 -5.90 -4.79
N GLU A 474 7.54 -5.93 -4.59
CA GLU A 474 6.98 -6.08 -3.25
C GLU A 474 7.28 -7.48 -2.68
N PRO A 475 7.70 -7.59 -1.41
CA PRO A 475 7.94 -8.87 -0.78
C PRO A 475 6.66 -9.71 -0.72
N LYS A 476 6.68 -10.87 -1.38
CA LYS A 476 5.58 -11.83 -1.34
C LYS A 476 5.68 -12.73 -0.12
N GLU A 477 4.57 -12.88 0.60
CA GLU A 477 4.49 -13.84 1.69
C GLU A 477 4.43 -15.26 1.13
N LYS A 478 5.26 -16.14 1.67
CA LYS A 478 5.29 -17.57 1.38
C LYS A 478 4.82 -18.32 2.62
N MET A 479 3.78 -19.13 2.46
CA MET A 479 3.27 -19.98 3.54
C MET A 479 4.30 -21.07 3.89
N ILE A 480 4.57 -21.24 5.19
CA ILE A 480 5.44 -22.28 5.74
C ILE A 480 4.62 -23.35 6.46
N PHE A 481 3.58 -22.96 7.21
CA PHE A 481 2.71 -23.89 7.92
C PHE A 481 1.26 -23.46 7.77
N ASP A 482 0.42 -24.43 7.44
CA ASP A 482 -1.02 -24.30 7.34
C ASP A 482 -1.67 -25.08 8.49
N GLY A 483 -2.27 -24.35 9.43
CA GLY A 483 -2.95 -24.93 10.58
C GLY A 483 -4.27 -25.62 10.26
N GLU A 484 -4.85 -25.42 9.07
CA GLU A 484 -6.05 -26.15 8.65
C GLU A 484 -5.70 -27.59 8.32
N SER A 485 -4.69 -27.78 7.46
CA SER A 485 -4.21 -29.10 7.03
C SER A 485 -3.18 -29.71 7.99
N GLY A 486 -2.55 -28.91 8.85
CA GLY A 486 -1.42 -29.31 9.68
C GLY A 486 -0.14 -29.57 8.88
N THR A 487 -0.02 -28.97 7.68
CA THR A 487 1.05 -29.27 6.73
C THR A 487 2.12 -28.17 6.72
N PHE A 488 3.38 -28.58 6.67
CA PHE A 488 4.50 -27.68 6.40
C PHE A 488 4.87 -27.66 4.90
N TYR A 489 5.13 -26.46 4.38
CA TYR A 489 5.53 -26.19 3.00
C TYR A 489 6.98 -25.69 2.95
N GLY A 490 7.70 -26.01 1.87
CA GLY A 490 9.03 -25.43 1.58
C GLY A 490 10.19 -25.91 2.45
N LEU A 491 10.00 -26.88 3.34
CA LEU A 491 11.02 -27.35 4.31
C LEU A 491 11.84 -28.57 3.86
N LYS A 492 11.82 -28.99 2.59
CA LYS A 492 12.68 -30.11 2.16
C LYS A 492 14.16 -29.70 2.20
N PRO A 493 14.98 -30.28 3.09
CA PRO A 493 16.42 -30.05 3.09
C PRO A 493 16.98 -30.76 1.86
N GLY A 494 17.28 -30.01 0.81
CA GLY A 494 17.81 -30.59 -0.43
C GLY A 494 17.66 -29.72 -1.68
N TYR A 495 16.72 -28.78 -1.70
CA TYR A 495 16.55 -27.82 -2.81
C TYR A 495 17.20 -26.47 -2.48
N ALA A 496 18.49 -26.50 -2.14
CA ALA A 496 19.34 -25.31 -2.18
C ALA A 496 20.00 -25.22 -3.56
N ARG A 497 19.20 -25.03 -4.60
CA ARG A 497 19.57 -24.54 -5.94
C ARG A 497 18.27 -24.23 -6.70
N LEU A 498 17.63 -23.14 -6.31
CA LEU A 498 16.89 -22.31 -7.26
C LEU A 498 17.84 -21.18 -7.64
N ALA A 499 18.83 -21.54 -8.46
CA ALA A 499 19.29 -20.64 -9.50
C ALA A 499 18.24 -20.72 -10.61
N ASP A 500 18.10 -19.63 -11.37
CA ASP A 500 17.23 -19.48 -12.53
C ASP A 500 15.77 -19.10 -12.21
N LEU A 501 15.59 -17.91 -11.64
CA LEU A 501 14.71 -16.95 -12.32
C LEU A 501 15.64 -16.04 -13.11
N THR A 502 15.71 -16.36 -14.40
CA THR A 502 16.42 -15.60 -15.42
C THR A 502 15.97 -14.15 -15.38
N ASP A 503 16.96 -13.26 -15.38
CA ASP A 503 16.84 -11.91 -15.93
C ASP A 503 16.21 -12.04 -17.32
N GLU A 504 14.90 -11.82 -17.43
CA GLU A 504 14.30 -11.50 -18.72
C GLU A 504 14.60 -10.03 -19.01
N ASP A 505 15.51 -9.85 -19.97
CA ASP A 505 15.79 -8.65 -20.74
C ASP A 505 14.79 -7.49 -20.52
N ASP A 506 15.18 -6.53 -19.67
CA ASP A 506 14.78 -5.14 -19.82
C ASP A 506 15.48 -4.60 -21.09
N SER A 507 14.97 -4.99 -22.27
CA SER A 507 15.22 -4.22 -23.48
C SER A 507 14.44 -2.91 -23.35
N ASP A 508 15.10 -1.94 -22.74
CA ASP A 508 14.72 -0.52 -22.77
C ASP A 508 14.56 -0.11 -24.25
N GLU A 509 13.32 -0.14 -24.76
CA GLU A 509 12.94 0.55 -25.99
C GLU A 509 13.07 2.06 -25.73
N GLU A 510 14.28 2.53 -26.02
CA GLU A 510 14.72 3.91 -25.93
C GLU A 510 13.84 4.78 -26.85
N TRP A 511 13.15 5.74 -26.24
CA TRP A 511 12.31 6.70 -26.93
C TRP A 511 13.15 7.64 -27.81
N ALA A 512 13.30 7.30 -29.08
CA ALA A 512 13.74 8.27 -30.10
C ALA A 512 12.53 9.06 -30.61
N PRO A 513 12.56 10.41 -30.63
CA PRO A 513 11.54 11.20 -31.29
C PRO A 513 11.66 11.02 -32.80
N ILE A 514 10.63 10.46 -33.44
CA ILE A 514 10.51 10.49 -34.89
C ILE A 514 9.96 11.86 -35.26
N ASN A 515 10.78 12.67 -35.93
CA ASN A 515 10.35 13.89 -36.62
C ASN A 515 9.31 13.50 -37.68
N VAL A 516 8.08 14.00 -37.52
CA VAL A 516 7.08 14.00 -38.59
C VAL A 516 7.00 15.42 -39.11
N SER A 517 7.60 15.63 -40.28
CA SER A 517 7.35 16.78 -41.17
C SER A 517 5.95 16.71 -41.77
#